data_AF-A0A2N6LEN1-F1
#
_entry.id   AF-A0A2N6LEN1-F1
#
_cell.length_a   1.000
_cell.length_b   1.000
_cell.length_c   1.000
_cell.angle_alpha   90.00
_cell.angle_beta   90.00
_cell.angle_gamma   90.00
#
_symmetry.space_group_name_H-M   'P 1'
#
loop_
_entity.id
_entity.type
_entity.pdbx_description
1 polymer ?
#
loop_
_entity_poly.entity_id
_entity_poly.type
_entity_poly.pdbx_seq_one_letter_code
_entity_poly.pdbx_strand_id
1 'polypeptide(L)'
;MALKLNHFDTKTKQDTLIQEKLENTLAEYLFPGVEFSIGTAYPEATVPEDLEEHNGMSLQFSAGKRMFFANDPNIRQQLYPNPSDGAAYPLPFTPCRTFQELRNVRVLVVDDTTGENGGVIANNDAKELVGDCKGLIDKDFAVSNNIESRPFQFRLGIRPQQESPVMRIAKGTLAPARLDKFGESFFRMGTSANFRMGTSAKTSTLRTKTGYDIVLATSCFKGRKGEDAIQPGEYMLTVGLGVKAVAQYREHSLGTQILVNYPKAVKQEILPIIKQQAEKLASDQKDPRRLALRYIETYERRKALLAKHDEASLDTLEEIENKFSIFDTLDSGGEIEETQSSEDNGTQQKDLLIYSLLKADLSGYCQLIEHPKII
;
A
#
# COMPACT_ATOMS: atom_id res chain seq x y z
N MET A 1 10.93 -1.93 16.34
CA MET A 1 12.36 -1.78 15.98
C MET A 1 12.37 -1.42 14.51
N ALA A 2 13.19 -0.46 14.07
CA ALA A 2 13.16 0.03 12.70
C ALA A 2 14.36 -0.50 11.90
N LEU A 3 14.12 -0.97 10.68
CA LEU A 3 15.13 -1.41 9.74
C LEU A 3 15.84 -0.19 9.13
N LYS A 4 17.17 -0.15 9.26
CA LYS A 4 18.01 0.86 8.63
C LYS A 4 18.63 0.29 7.36
N LEU A 5 18.51 1.01 6.26
CA LEU A 5 18.98 0.62 4.94
C LEU A 5 19.94 1.68 4.43
N ASN A 6 21.23 1.35 4.36
CA ASN A 6 22.22 2.22 3.75
C ASN A 6 22.19 2.04 2.23
N HIS A 7 22.25 3.15 1.50
CA HIS A 7 22.21 3.13 0.04
C HIS A 7 23.62 3.21 -0.55
N PHE A 8 23.88 2.45 -1.61
CA PHE A 8 25.11 2.50 -2.39
C PHE A 8 24.84 2.47 -3.90
N ASP A 9 25.79 2.97 -4.68
CA ASP A 9 25.76 2.90 -6.13
C ASP A 9 26.31 1.54 -6.60
N THR A 10 25.54 0.76 -7.35
CA THR A 10 25.96 -0.60 -7.75
C THR A 10 27.12 -0.59 -8.75
N LYS A 11 27.27 0.47 -9.56
CA LYS A 11 28.30 0.56 -10.59
C LYS A 11 29.64 1.00 -10.01
N THR A 12 29.62 2.01 -9.13
CA THR A 12 30.85 2.52 -8.52
C THR A 12 31.21 1.77 -7.22
N LYS A 13 30.27 1.00 -6.66
CA LYS A 13 30.37 0.34 -5.36
C LYS A 13 30.67 1.33 -4.22
N GLN A 14 30.24 2.58 -4.37
CA GLN A 14 30.42 3.61 -3.35
C GLN A 14 29.14 3.83 -2.56
N ASP A 15 29.30 3.97 -1.25
CA ASP A 15 28.19 4.33 -0.37
C ASP A 15 27.76 5.77 -0.64
N THR A 16 26.45 5.99 -0.76
CA THR A 16 25.87 7.31 -1.05
C THR A 16 25.71 8.18 0.20
N LEU A 17 26.01 7.64 1.38
CA LEU A 17 25.73 8.22 2.70
C LEU A 17 24.23 8.45 3.00
N ILE A 18 23.34 8.03 2.11
CA ILE A 18 21.90 8.07 2.32
C ILE A 18 21.48 6.85 3.15
N GLN A 19 20.74 7.11 4.22
CA GLN A 19 20.12 6.08 5.05
C GLN A 19 18.60 6.22 5.00
N GLU A 20 17.95 5.12 4.63
CA GLU A 20 16.50 4.99 4.68
C GLU A 20 16.10 4.18 5.92
N LYS A 21 15.02 4.61 6.58
CA LYS A 21 14.46 3.91 7.72
C LYS A 21 13.10 3.35 7.32
N LEU A 22 12.97 2.04 7.37
CA LEU A 22 11.68 1.36 7.26
C LEU A 22 11.21 0.95 8.65
N GLU A 23 9.91 1.05 8.88
CA GLU A 23 9.29 0.61 10.12
C GLU A 23 8.17 -0.38 9.81
N ASN A 24 7.87 -1.25 10.77
CA ASN A 24 6.72 -2.16 10.72
C ASN A 24 6.78 -3.07 9.48
N THR A 25 7.96 -3.66 9.24
CA THR A 25 8.19 -4.51 8.07
C THR A 25 8.26 -5.98 8.45
N LEU A 26 7.99 -6.84 7.47
CA LEU A 26 8.19 -8.28 7.65
C LEU A 26 9.67 -8.66 7.70
N ALA A 27 10.57 -7.86 7.12
CA ALA A 27 12.01 -8.08 7.20
C ALA A 27 12.50 -8.02 8.66
N GLU A 28 12.07 -7.00 9.42
CA GLU A 28 12.36 -6.88 10.87
C GLU A 28 11.88 -8.09 11.66
N TYR A 29 10.68 -8.58 11.31
CA TYR A 29 10.08 -9.72 11.98
C TYR A 29 10.74 -11.04 11.58
N LEU A 30 10.95 -11.30 10.30
CA LEU A 30 11.41 -12.61 9.84
C LEU A 30 12.91 -12.82 10.02
N PHE A 31 13.71 -11.73 9.95
CA PHE A 31 15.17 -11.80 9.93
C PHE A 31 15.79 -10.91 11.03
N PRO A 32 15.51 -11.19 12.32
CA PRO A 32 16.08 -10.41 13.40
C PRO A 32 17.61 -10.53 13.40
N GLY A 33 18.30 -9.40 13.36
CA GLY A 33 19.78 -9.35 13.38
C GLY A 33 20.45 -9.44 12.00
N VAL A 34 19.67 -9.56 10.92
CA VAL A 34 20.21 -9.43 9.55
C VAL A 34 20.34 -7.96 9.20
N GLU A 35 21.49 -7.59 8.66
CA GLU A 35 21.77 -6.25 8.15
C GLU A 35 21.45 -6.20 6.66
N PHE A 36 20.90 -5.06 6.24
CA PHE A 36 20.44 -4.87 4.86
C PHE A 36 20.96 -3.54 4.30
N SER A 37 21.21 -3.52 2.99
CA SER A 37 21.55 -2.32 2.23
C SER A 37 20.79 -2.29 0.90
N ILE A 38 20.73 -1.11 0.27
CA ILE A 38 20.07 -0.91 -1.02
C ILE A 38 21.10 -0.47 -2.05
N GLY A 39 21.29 -1.29 -3.08
CA GLY A 39 21.92 -0.88 -4.32
C GLY A 39 20.91 -0.27 -5.28
N THR A 40 21.30 0.77 -6.01
CA THR A 40 20.48 1.32 -7.11
C THR A 40 20.85 0.69 -8.45
N ALA A 41 19.89 0.00 -9.08
CA ALA A 41 20.01 -0.44 -10.46
C ALA A 41 19.57 0.66 -11.43
N TYR A 42 20.44 0.96 -12.37
CA TYR A 42 20.24 1.91 -13.46
C TYR A 42 19.73 1.15 -14.68
N PRO A 43 18.47 1.38 -15.11
CA PRO A 43 17.95 0.75 -16.32
C PRO A 43 18.91 0.97 -17.49
N GLU A 44 19.15 -0.09 -18.27
CA GLU A 44 20.04 -0.11 -19.45
C GLU A 44 21.55 0.03 -19.16
N ALA A 45 21.96 0.35 -17.93
CA ALA A 45 23.37 0.52 -17.58
C ALA A 45 23.90 -0.52 -16.58
N THR A 46 23.09 -1.00 -15.64
CA THR A 46 23.52 -2.00 -14.66
C THR A 46 23.66 -3.38 -15.31
N VAL A 47 24.84 -4.00 -15.16
CA VAL A 47 25.13 -5.37 -15.61
C VAL A 47 25.19 -6.34 -14.42
N PRO A 48 25.10 -7.66 -14.62
CA PRO A 48 25.12 -8.63 -13.51
C PRO A 48 26.32 -8.49 -12.56
N GLU A 49 27.50 -8.15 -13.09
CA GLU A 49 28.73 -7.97 -12.31
C GLU A 49 28.61 -6.79 -11.32
N ASP A 50 27.86 -5.75 -11.69
CA ASP A 50 27.56 -4.60 -10.81
C ASP A 50 26.70 -5.05 -9.59
N LEU A 51 26.04 -6.20 -9.66
CA LEU A 51 25.18 -6.75 -8.61
C LEU A 51 25.84 -7.83 -7.75
N GLU A 52 27.13 -8.07 -7.95
CA GLU A 52 27.94 -8.91 -7.06
C GLU A 52 28.06 -8.32 -5.65
N GLU A 53 28.61 -9.13 -4.74
CA GLU A 53 28.77 -8.80 -3.32
C GLU A 53 29.34 -7.39 -3.09
N HIS A 54 28.75 -6.68 -2.13
CA HIS A 54 29.19 -5.36 -1.67
C HIS A 54 29.32 -5.38 -0.14
N ASN A 55 30.49 -5.07 0.40
CA ASN A 55 30.75 -5.02 1.85
C ASN A 55 30.30 -6.29 2.61
N GLY A 56 30.56 -7.48 2.05
CA GLY A 56 30.15 -8.75 2.66
C GLY A 56 28.64 -9.03 2.59
N MET A 57 27.89 -8.23 1.83
CA MET A 57 26.46 -8.41 1.61
C MET A 57 26.19 -8.85 0.16
N SER A 58 25.30 -9.81 -0.01
CA SER A 58 24.92 -10.35 -1.33
C SER A 58 23.50 -9.95 -1.70
N LEU A 59 23.20 -9.86 -3.00
CA LEU A 59 21.86 -9.50 -3.49
C LEU A 59 20.84 -10.60 -3.16
N GLN A 60 19.76 -10.23 -2.47
CA GLN A 60 18.72 -11.17 -2.01
C GLN A 60 17.34 -10.88 -2.60
N PHE A 61 16.97 -9.61 -2.77
CA PHE A 61 15.66 -9.22 -3.29
C PHE A 61 15.75 -8.01 -4.21
N SER A 62 14.71 -7.74 -5.00
CA SER A 62 14.62 -6.51 -5.78
C SER A 62 13.20 -5.91 -5.81
N ALA A 63 13.14 -4.59 -5.99
CA ALA A 63 11.92 -3.81 -6.15
C ALA A 63 12.13 -2.70 -7.19
N GLY A 64 11.89 -3.01 -8.46
CA GLY A 64 12.17 -2.08 -9.56
C GLY A 64 13.67 -1.77 -9.62
N LYS A 65 14.04 -0.50 -9.39
CA LYS A 65 15.43 -0.05 -9.34
C LYS A 65 16.16 -0.37 -8.02
N ARG A 66 15.45 -0.78 -6.97
CA ARG A 66 16.03 -1.05 -5.65
C ARG A 66 16.48 -2.50 -5.56
N MET A 67 17.76 -2.72 -5.26
CA MET A 67 18.37 -4.04 -5.09
C MET A 67 18.73 -4.21 -3.62
N PHE A 68 18.09 -5.16 -2.92
CA PHE A 68 18.28 -5.36 -1.49
C PHE A 68 19.36 -6.40 -1.24
N PHE A 69 20.47 -5.95 -0.67
CA PHE A 69 21.59 -6.78 -0.26
C PHE A 69 21.47 -7.11 1.22
N ALA A 70 21.98 -8.27 1.63
CA ALA A 70 22.01 -8.67 3.03
C ALA A 70 23.29 -9.42 3.38
N ASN A 71 23.68 -9.33 4.66
CA ASN A 71 24.87 -10.01 5.19
C ASN A 71 24.68 -11.54 5.37
N ASP A 72 23.43 -12.04 5.41
CA ASP A 72 23.14 -13.47 5.30
C ASP A 72 22.74 -13.80 3.85
N PRO A 73 23.54 -14.60 3.12
CA PRO A 73 23.31 -14.91 1.71
C PRO A 73 22.15 -15.88 1.46
N ASN A 74 21.54 -16.44 2.52
CA ASN A 74 20.51 -17.47 2.40
C ASN A 74 19.09 -16.96 2.70
N ILE A 75 18.92 -15.72 3.15
CA ILE A 75 17.61 -15.22 3.60
C ILE A 75 16.54 -15.28 2.51
N ARG A 76 16.92 -15.05 1.24
CA ARG A 76 15.99 -15.20 0.12
C ARG A 76 15.53 -16.63 0.03
N GLN A 77 16.44 -17.61 0.04
CA GLN A 77 16.10 -19.03 -0.12
C GLN A 77 15.26 -19.55 1.06
N GLN A 78 15.47 -19.01 2.27
CA GLN A 78 14.64 -19.33 3.44
C GLN A 78 13.17 -18.97 3.21
N LEU A 79 12.88 -17.89 2.48
CA LEU A 79 11.52 -17.41 2.24
C LEU A 79 10.96 -17.83 0.87
N TYR A 80 11.77 -17.66 -0.17
CA TYR A 80 11.50 -17.85 -1.58
C TYR A 80 12.56 -18.77 -2.19
N PRO A 81 12.30 -20.09 -2.26
CA PRO A 81 13.26 -21.02 -2.86
C PRO A 81 13.64 -20.63 -4.29
N ASN A 82 12.66 -20.21 -5.09
CA ASN A 82 12.87 -19.75 -6.46
C ASN A 82 13.43 -18.31 -6.50
N PRO A 83 14.58 -18.05 -7.16
CA PRO A 83 15.15 -16.71 -7.28
C PRO A 83 14.21 -15.67 -7.88
N SER A 84 13.38 -16.06 -8.86
CA SER A 84 12.45 -15.13 -9.53
C SER A 84 11.41 -14.54 -8.58
N ASP A 85 11.03 -15.26 -7.52
CA ASP A 85 10.12 -14.75 -6.50
C ASP A 85 10.77 -13.67 -5.63
N GLY A 86 12.10 -13.76 -5.38
CA GLY A 86 12.87 -12.71 -4.72
C GLY A 86 12.94 -11.40 -5.51
N ALA A 87 12.90 -11.50 -6.84
CA ALA A 87 12.84 -10.34 -7.73
C ALA A 87 11.42 -9.79 -7.93
N ALA A 88 10.40 -10.65 -7.89
CA ALA A 88 9.01 -10.26 -8.11
C ALA A 88 8.32 -9.74 -6.85
N TYR A 89 8.75 -10.18 -5.66
CA TYR A 89 8.02 -9.98 -4.41
C TYR A 89 8.89 -9.40 -3.29
N PRO A 90 9.18 -8.08 -3.30
CA PRO A 90 9.85 -7.36 -2.20
C PRO A 90 8.94 -7.15 -0.97
N LEU A 91 8.09 -8.13 -0.67
CA LEU A 91 7.11 -8.09 0.41
C LEU A 91 7.74 -7.95 1.80
N PRO A 92 8.92 -8.53 2.11
CA PRO A 92 9.57 -8.33 3.40
C PRO A 92 9.79 -6.85 3.74
N PHE A 93 10.12 -6.03 2.74
CA PHE A 93 10.49 -4.62 2.92
C PHE A 93 9.32 -3.66 2.76
N THR A 94 8.07 -4.14 2.69
CA THR A 94 6.91 -3.25 2.58
C THR A 94 6.55 -2.70 3.97
N PRO A 95 6.61 -1.38 4.22
CA PRO A 95 6.18 -0.80 5.49
C PRO A 95 4.69 -0.97 5.71
N CYS A 96 4.31 -1.20 6.96
CA CYS A 96 2.92 -1.27 7.40
C CYS A 96 2.59 -0.09 8.35
N ARG A 97 1.31 0.30 8.43
CA ARG A 97 0.85 1.31 9.40
C ARG A 97 1.07 0.81 10.83
N THR A 98 0.76 -0.46 11.06
CA THR A 98 1.00 -1.16 12.33
C THR A 98 1.54 -2.54 12.05
N PHE A 99 2.27 -3.09 13.02
CA PHE A 99 2.78 -4.45 12.97
C PHE A 99 2.80 -5.06 14.37
N GLN A 100 2.38 -6.32 14.50
CA GLN A 100 2.38 -7.01 15.77
C GLN A 100 2.55 -8.53 15.61
N GLU A 101 3.19 -9.15 16.60
CA GLU A 101 3.22 -10.61 16.74
C GLU A 101 1.94 -11.07 17.44
N LEU A 102 1.24 -12.01 16.82
CA LEU A 102 0.06 -12.67 17.34
C LEU A 102 0.40 -14.13 17.63
N ARG A 103 0.11 -14.60 18.84
CA ARG A 103 0.44 -15.96 19.29
C ARG A 103 -0.81 -16.82 19.39
N ASN A 104 -0.64 -18.13 19.19
CA ASN A 104 -1.72 -19.13 19.28
C ASN A 104 -2.93 -18.73 18.42
N VAL A 105 -2.68 -18.26 17.20
CA VAL A 105 -3.73 -17.87 16.25
C VAL A 105 -4.26 -19.12 15.58
N ARG A 106 -5.57 -19.37 15.70
CA ARG A 106 -6.23 -20.46 14.98
C ARG A 106 -6.53 -20.01 13.56
N VAL A 107 -5.80 -20.57 12.61
CA VAL A 107 -5.88 -20.25 11.19
C VAL A 107 -6.49 -21.41 10.43
N LEU A 108 -7.57 -21.16 9.68
CA LEU A 108 -8.07 -22.08 8.66
C LEU A 108 -7.51 -21.67 7.30
N VAL A 109 -6.79 -22.56 6.65
CA VAL A 109 -6.32 -22.37 5.28
C VAL A 109 -7.27 -23.10 4.33
N VAL A 110 -7.79 -22.38 3.34
CA VAL A 110 -8.73 -22.90 2.34
C VAL A 110 -8.14 -22.73 0.94
N ASP A 111 -8.23 -23.77 0.11
CA ASP A 111 -7.96 -23.63 -1.32
C ASP A 111 -9.08 -22.80 -1.96
N ASP A 112 -8.76 -21.60 -2.46
CA ASP A 112 -9.74 -20.68 -3.04
C ASP A 112 -10.27 -21.11 -4.41
N THR A 113 -9.68 -22.14 -5.02
CA THR A 113 -10.14 -22.75 -6.27
C THR A 113 -11.08 -23.93 -6.01
N THR A 114 -10.72 -24.83 -5.10
CA THR A 114 -11.43 -26.11 -4.87
C THR A 114 -12.33 -26.09 -3.63
N GLY A 115 -12.09 -25.18 -2.68
CA GLY A 115 -12.73 -25.16 -1.36
C GLY A 115 -12.17 -26.18 -0.37
N GLU A 116 -11.14 -26.94 -0.73
CA GLU A 116 -10.47 -27.88 0.18
C GLU A 116 -10.00 -27.12 1.44
N ASN A 117 -10.22 -27.72 2.61
CA ASN A 117 -9.99 -27.07 3.90
C ASN A 117 -9.60 -28.08 5.00
N GLY A 118 -9.06 -29.24 4.62
CA GLY A 118 -8.74 -30.33 5.57
C GLY A 118 -9.95 -31.10 6.10
N GLY A 119 -11.12 -30.97 5.46
CA GLY A 119 -12.33 -31.69 5.85
C GLY A 119 -13.07 -31.12 7.06
N VAL A 120 -12.80 -29.86 7.40
CA VAL A 120 -13.45 -29.15 8.51
C VAL A 120 -14.93 -28.88 8.20
N ILE A 121 -15.21 -28.40 6.98
CA ILE A 121 -16.55 -28.12 6.47
C ILE A 121 -16.66 -28.49 4.98
N ALA A 122 -17.87 -28.46 4.43
CA ALA A 122 -18.10 -28.70 3.02
C ALA A 122 -17.32 -27.70 2.15
N ASN A 123 -16.69 -28.19 1.08
CA ASN A 123 -15.82 -27.36 0.23
C ASN A 123 -16.53 -26.15 -0.37
N ASN A 124 -17.81 -26.29 -0.76
CA ASN A 124 -18.58 -25.17 -1.29
C ASN A 124 -18.72 -24.04 -0.27
N ASP A 125 -19.02 -24.37 0.98
CA ASP A 125 -19.17 -23.40 2.07
C ASP A 125 -17.82 -22.75 2.40
N ALA A 126 -16.73 -23.53 2.40
CA ALA A 126 -15.39 -23.01 2.66
C ALA A 126 -14.94 -22.02 1.57
N LYS A 127 -15.28 -22.31 0.32
CA LYS A 127 -14.92 -21.47 -0.83
C LYS A 127 -15.57 -20.09 -0.75
N GLU A 128 -16.75 -19.95 -0.15
CA GLU A 128 -17.41 -18.67 0.06
C GLU A 128 -16.69 -17.75 1.06
N LEU A 129 -15.88 -18.33 1.96
CA LEU A 129 -15.12 -17.57 2.96
C LEU A 129 -13.92 -16.83 2.35
N VAL A 130 -13.37 -17.36 1.27
CA VAL A 130 -12.10 -16.91 0.68
C VAL A 130 -12.29 -16.40 -0.75
N GLY A 131 -11.20 -15.99 -1.37
CA GLY A 131 -11.09 -15.59 -2.77
C GLY A 131 -9.64 -15.28 -3.08
N ASP A 132 -9.34 -14.83 -4.31
CA ASP A 132 -7.96 -14.51 -4.71
C ASP A 132 -7.35 -13.47 -3.76
N CYS A 133 -6.37 -13.92 -2.96
CA CYS A 133 -5.71 -13.16 -1.91
C CYS A 133 -6.69 -12.50 -0.91
N LYS A 134 -7.88 -13.08 -0.70
CA LYS A 134 -8.90 -12.62 0.25
C LYS A 134 -9.08 -13.64 1.37
N GLY A 135 -9.11 -13.15 2.61
CA GLY A 135 -9.45 -13.93 3.79
C GLY A 135 -10.35 -13.16 4.76
N LEU A 136 -10.62 -13.80 5.90
CA LEU A 136 -11.43 -13.25 6.99
C LEU A 136 -10.64 -13.22 8.29
N ILE A 137 -10.96 -12.26 9.16
CA ILE A 137 -10.44 -12.20 10.52
C ILE A 137 -11.63 -12.11 11.48
N ASP A 138 -11.57 -12.82 12.59
CA ASP A 138 -12.62 -12.77 13.61
C ASP A 138 -12.70 -11.36 14.19
N LYS A 139 -13.91 -10.81 14.27
CA LYS A 139 -14.13 -9.41 14.66
C LYS A 139 -13.64 -9.16 16.09
N ASP A 140 -13.95 -10.06 17.01
CA ASP A 140 -13.59 -9.90 18.42
C ASP A 140 -12.08 -10.10 18.62
N PHE A 141 -11.49 -11.06 17.89
CA PHE A 141 -10.04 -11.21 17.83
C PHE A 141 -9.32 -9.97 17.27
N ALA A 142 -9.85 -9.36 16.21
CA ALA A 142 -9.28 -8.13 15.65
C ALA A 142 -9.31 -7.00 16.70
N VAL A 143 -10.47 -6.78 17.33
CA VAL A 143 -10.64 -5.74 18.36
C VAL A 143 -9.74 -5.99 19.58
N SER A 144 -9.65 -7.24 20.08
CA SER A 144 -8.79 -7.56 21.22
C SER A 144 -7.30 -7.35 20.95
N ASN A 145 -6.93 -7.31 19.67
CA ASN A 145 -5.56 -7.08 19.23
C ASN A 145 -5.38 -5.67 18.60
N ASN A 146 -6.24 -4.71 18.93
CA ASN A 146 -6.18 -3.32 18.45
C ASN A 146 -6.13 -3.17 16.91
N ILE A 147 -6.74 -4.10 16.18
CA ILE A 147 -6.90 -4.01 14.73
C ILE A 147 -8.27 -3.39 14.44
N GLU A 148 -8.30 -2.36 13.59
CA GLU A 148 -9.54 -1.72 13.17
C GLU A 148 -10.51 -2.78 12.59
N SER A 149 -11.77 -2.77 13.04
CA SER A 149 -12.82 -3.64 12.51
C SER A 149 -13.32 -3.15 11.13
N ARG A 150 -12.40 -3.00 10.19
CA ARG A 150 -12.63 -2.67 8.77
C ARG A 150 -11.76 -3.57 7.89
N PRO A 151 -12.11 -3.82 6.63
CA PRO A 151 -11.23 -4.54 5.72
C PRO A 151 -9.87 -3.85 5.58
N PHE A 152 -8.78 -4.63 5.55
CA PHE A 152 -7.44 -4.09 5.42
C PHE A 152 -6.53 -4.97 4.57
N GLN A 153 -5.59 -4.34 3.87
CA GLN A 153 -4.50 -5.03 3.19
C GLN A 153 -3.47 -5.45 4.23
N PHE A 154 -3.11 -6.73 4.24
CA PHE A 154 -2.18 -7.28 5.21
C PHE A 154 -0.84 -7.71 4.59
N ARG A 155 0.15 -7.81 5.47
CA ARG A 155 1.41 -8.53 5.29
C ARG A 155 1.54 -9.49 6.47
N LEU A 156 1.70 -10.77 6.22
CA LEU A 156 1.79 -11.79 7.27
C LEU A 156 3.07 -12.59 7.09
N GLY A 157 3.80 -12.78 8.18
CA GLY A 157 5.02 -13.60 8.25
C GLY A 157 4.87 -14.72 9.26
N ILE A 158 5.39 -15.88 8.92
CA ILE A 158 5.45 -17.06 9.79
C ILE A 158 6.90 -17.47 9.88
N ARG A 159 7.46 -17.49 11.10
CA ARG A 159 8.76 -18.11 11.36
C ARG A 159 8.59 -19.63 11.48
N PRO A 160 9.65 -20.43 11.24
CA PRO A 160 9.62 -21.87 11.46
C PRO A 160 9.07 -22.25 12.84
N GLN A 161 8.09 -23.13 12.87
CA GLN A 161 7.44 -23.69 14.07
C GLN A 161 6.86 -25.07 13.77
N GLN A 162 6.36 -25.78 14.78
CA GLN A 162 5.92 -27.18 14.65
C GLN A 162 4.90 -27.39 13.51
N GLU A 163 3.91 -26.51 13.37
CA GLU A 163 2.87 -26.63 12.34
C GLU A 163 3.21 -25.92 11.01
N SER A 164 4.35 -25.22 10.96
CA SER A 164 4.90 -24.63 9.74
C SER A 164 6.43 -24.66 9.83
N PRO A 165 7.08 -25.77 9.42
CA PRO A 165 8.51 -25.99 9.66
C PRO A 165 9.43 -25.06 8.85
N VAL A 166 8.86 -24.32 7.90
CA VAL A 166 9.57 -23.38 7.05
C VAL A 166 9.04 -21.97 7.26
N MET A 167 9.88 -20.99 6.92
CA MET A 167 9.47 -19.59 6.90
C MET A 167 8.47 -19.36 5.76
N ARG A 168 7.41 -18.60 6.04
CA ARG A 168 6.36 -18.28 5.05
C ARG A 168 5.97 -16.81 5.10
N ILE A 169 5.52 -16.30 3.97
CA ILE A 169 4.95 -14.96 3.83
C ILE A 169 3.62 -15.04 3.09
N ALA A 170 2.68 -14.22 3.55
CA ALA A 170 1.38 -14.05 2.92
C ALA A 170 1.04 -12.57 2.75
N LYS A 171 0.26 -12.28 1.72
CA LYS A 171 -0.31 -10.96 1.44
C LYS A 171 -1.74 -11.11 0.95
N GLY A 172 -2.55 -10.12 1.23
CA GLY A 172 -3.92 -10.11 0.74
C GLY A 172 -4.75 -9.05 1.45
N THR A 173 -6.04 -9.29 1.50
CA THR A 173 -7.01 -8.50 2.24
C THR A 173 -7.69 -9.38 3.28
N LEU A 174 -7.77 -8.90 4.53
CA LEU A 174 -8.60 -9.51 5.56
C LEU A 174 -9.84 -8.64 5.78
N ALA A 175 -11.01 -9.25 5.78
CA ALA A 175 -12.26 -8.59 6.17
C ALA A 175 -12.73 -9.13 7.53
N PRO A 176 -13.11 -8.25 8.48
CA PRO A 176 -13.68 -8.68 9.74
C PRO A 176 -15.00 -9.44 9.54
N ALA A 177 -15.13 -10.59 10.19
CA ALA A 177 -16.32 -11.44 10.18
C ALA A 177 -16.53 -12.07 11.56
N ARG A 178 -17.69 -12.68 11.81
CA ARG A 178 -17.90 -13.50 13.01
C ARG A 178 -17.47 -14.92 12.71
N LEU A 179 -16.36 -15.35 13.32
CA LEU A 179 -15.81 -16.70 13.12
C LEU A 179 -15.87 -17.54 14.39
N ASP A 180 -16.33 -16.97 15.51
CA ASP A 180 -16.43 -17.54 16.85
C ASP A 180 -17.30 -18.80 16.96
N LYS A 181 -18.17 -19.06 15.98
CA LYS A 181 -19.02 -20.27 15.92
C LYS A 181 -18.71 -21.15 14.72
N PHE A 182 -17.66 -20.82 13.97
CA PHE A 182 -17.33 -21.54 12.75
C PHE A 182 -16.79 -22.94 13.11
N GLY A 183 -17.28 -23.98 12.44
CA GLY A 183 -16.95 -25.38 12.81
C GLY A 183 -17.67 -25.91 14.05
N GLU A 184 -18.60 -25.16 14.67
CA GLU A 184 -19.57 -25.77 15.59
C GLU A 184 -20.47 -26.73 14.81
N SER A 185 -20.67 -27.92 15.37
CA SER A 185 -21.38 -29.07 14.83
C SER A 185 -22.83 -28.78 14.40
N PHE A 186 -22.99 -28.13 13.24
CA PHE A 186 -24.13 -28.33 12.33
C PHE A 186 -23.71 -29.02 11.02
N PHE A 187 -22.40 -29.12 10.73
CA PHE A 187 -21.86 -29.71 9.50
C PHE A 187 -20.73 -30.75 9.70
N ARG A 188 -20.50 -31.25 10.92
CA ARG A 188 -19.67 -32.47 11.14
C ARG A 188 -20.45 -33.73 10.71
N MET A 189 -20.86 -33.80 9.46
CA MET A 189 -21.45 -34.99 8.86
C MET A 189 -20.43 -35.62 7.92
N GLY A 190 -19.85 -36.73 8.37
CA GLY A 190 -19.10 -37.64 7.51
C GLY A 190 -17.57 -37.50 7.60
N THR A 191 -16.96 -38.05 8.65
CA THR A 191 -16.08 -39.24 8.58
C THR A 191 -15.27 -39.40 9.86
N SER A 192 -15.08 -40.67 10.25
CA SER A 192 -14.18 -41.15 11.31
C SER A 192 -14.65 -41.02 12.76
N ALA A 193 -15.61 -41.90 13.08
CA ALA A 193 -15.48 -42.74 14.26
C ALA A 193 -14.06 -43.38 14.25
N ASN A 194 -13.12 -42.81 15.01
CA ASN A 194 -11.92 -43.47 15.58
C ASN A 194 -10.94 -42.51 16.29
N PHE A 195 -11.38 -41.39 16.87
CA PHE A 195 -10.58 -40.76 17.93
C PHE A 195 -10.97 -41.38 19.28
N ARG A 196 -10.06 -42.20 19.81
CA ARG A 196 -10.23 -42.98 21.03
C ARG A 196 -10.75 -42.12 22.17
N MET A 197 -11.91 -42.53 22.67
CA MET A 197 -12.39 -42.28 24.03
C MET A 197 -11.26 -42.57 25.04
N GLY A 198 -10.66 -41.51 25.57
CA GLY A 198 -9.80 -41.53 26.75
C GLY A 198 -10.44 -40.68 27.85
N THR A 199 -11.20 -41.37 28.72
CA THR A 199 -11.45 -41.04 30.14
C THR A 199 -11.92 -39.64 30.52
N SER A 200 -13.16 -39.62 31.02
CA SER A 200 -13.79 -38.59 31.83
C SER A 200 -12.88 -38.09 32.97
N ALA A 201 -12.62 -36.78 33.00
CA ALA A 201 -12.28 -36.06 34.21
C ALA A 201 -13.00 -34.70 34.18
N LYS A 202 -13.94 -34.54 35.12
CA LYS A 202 -14.55 -33.25 35.45
C LYS A 202 -13.48 -32.34 36.03
N THR A 203 -13.06 -31.33 35.28
CA THR A 203 -12.44 -30.13 35.81
C THR A 203 -13.10 -28.91 35.18
N SER A 204 -13.58 -28.02 36.04
CA SER A 204 -14.13 -26.71 35.69
C SER A 204 -13.10 -25.86 34.95
N THR A 205 -13.61 -24.92 34.14
CA THR A 205 -12.92 -23.79 33.49
C THR A 205 -11.98 -24.13 32.33
N LEU A 206 -12.53 -24.18 31.12
CA LEU A 206 -12.10 -23.42 29.95
C LEU A 206 -13.16 -23.63 28.87
N ARG A 207 -13.92 -22.59 28.50
CA ARG A 207 -14.64 -22.65 27.21
C ARG A 207 -13.54 -22.66 26.16
N THR A 208 -13.23 -23.83 25.60
CA THR A 208 -12.45 -23.94 24.37
C THR A 208 -13.16 -23.06 23.35
N LYS A 209 -12.56 -21.92 22.96
CA LYS A 209 -13.12 -21.07 21.91
C LYS A 209 -13.41 -21.99 20.73
N THR A 210 -14.65 -22.01 20.27
CA THR A 210 -15.05 -22.62 18.99
C THR A 210 -14.70 -21.61 17.89
N GLY A 211 -14.51 -22.04 16.64
CA GLY A 211 -14.15 -21.11 15.56
C GLY A 211 -12.66 -20.87 15.27
N TYR A 212 -12.42 -19.98 14.31
CA TYR A 212 -11.08 -19.57 13.88
C TYR A 212 -10.86 -18.09 14.17
N ASP A 213 -9.60 -17.70 14.35
CA ASP A 213 -9.22 -16.31 14.51
C ASP A 213 -8.96 -15.67 13.14
N ILE A 214 -8.42 -16.43 12.18
CA ILE A 214 -8.19 -16.00 10.79
C ILE A 214 -8.55 -17.13 9.81
N VAL A 215 -9.15 -16.81 8.67
CA VAL A 215 -9.29 -17.70 7.51
C VAL A 215 -8.48 -17.13 6.36
N LEU A 216 -7.61 -17.92 5.73
CA LEU A 216 -6.74 -17.50 4.63
C LEU A 216 -6.93 -18.40 3.41
N ALA A 217 -6.92 -17.79 2.23
CA ALA A 217 -6.78 -18.52 0.98
C ALA A 217 -5.34 -19.07 0.82
N THR A 218 -5.16 -20.22 0.17
CA THR A 218 -3.84 -20.70 -0.25
C THR A 218 -3.17 -19.67 -1.17
N SER A 219 -3.94 -18.98 -2.03
CA SER A 219 -3.45 -17.91 -2.89
C SER A 219 -2.84 -16.71 -2.13
N CYS A 220 -3.11 -16.52 -0.83
CA CYS A 220 -2.47 -15.48 -0.02
C CYS A 220 -0.96 -15.71 0.13
N PHE A 221 -0.50 -16.96 0.15
CA PHE A 221 0.87 -17.34 0.44
C PHE A 221 1.75 -17.22 -0.81
N LYS A 222 2.95 -16.65 -0.67
CA LYS A 222 3.84 -16.32 -1.80
C LYS A 222 5.18 -17.05 -1.72
N GLY A 223 5.78 -17.30 -2.88
CA GLY A 223 7.09 -17.91 -3.06
C GLY A 223 7.11 -19.44 -3.06
N ARG A 224 6.74 -20.07 -1.94
CA ARG A 224 6.75 -21.54 -1.86
C ARG A 224 5.56 -22.14 -2.62
N LYS A 225 5.85 -23.08 -3.53
CA LYS A 225 4.89 -23.79 -4.39
C LYS A 225 5.18 -25.29 -4.38
N GLY A 226 4.24 -26.11 -4.87
CA GLY A 226 4.41 -27.57 -4.92
C GLY A 226 4.37 -28.20 -3.53
N GLU A 227 5.27 -29.14 -3.25
CA GLU A 227 5.34 -29.87 -1.96
C GLU A 227 5.55 -28.94 -0.76
N ASP A 228 6.24 -27.81 -0.96
CA ASP A 228 6.50 -26.81 0.07
C ASP A 228 5.35 -25.81 0.25
N ALA A 229 4.31 -25.86 -0.59
CA ALA A 229 3.14 -24.99 -0.43
C ALA A 229 2.45 -25.26 0.91
N ILE A 230 1.83 -24.23 1.49
CA ILE A 230 0.96 -24.45 2.64
C ILE A 230 -0.26 -25.25 2.16
N GLN A 231 -0.57 -26.31 2.88
CA GLN A 231 -1.70 -27.16 2.53
C GLN A 231 -2.99 -26.58 3.13
N PRO A 232 -4.15 -26.83 2.54
CA PRO A 232 -5.41 -26.52 3.19
C PRO A 232 -5.59 -27.30 4.48
N GLY A 233 -6.18 -26.67 5.51
CA GLY A 233 -6.36 -27.29 6.82
C GLY A 233 -6.30 -26.31 7.98
N GLU A 234 -6.31 -26.86 9.18
CA GLU A 234 -6.27 -26.12 10.44
C GLU A 234 -4.84 -25.96 10.95
N TYR A 235 -4.53 -24.76 11.43
CA TYR A 235 -3.23 -24.44 11.99
C TYR A 235 -3.36 -23.60 13.27
N MET A 236 -2.48 -23.85 14.24
CA MET A 236 -2.22 -23.02 15.41
C MET A 236 -0.86 -22.33 15.22
N LEU A 237 -0.87 -21.06 14.85
CA LEU A 237 0.34 -20.36 14.42
C LEU A 237 0.66 -19.17 15.33
N THR A 238 1.94 -18.95 15.58
CA THR A 238 2.46 -17.62 15.88
C THR A 238 2.78 -16.90 14.57
N VAL A 239 2.26 -15.69 14.38
CA VAL A 239 2.38 -14.92 13.13
C VAL A 239 2.75 -13.47 13.42
N GLY A 240 3.55 -12.87 12.55
CA GLY A 240 3.71 -11.42 12.48
C GLY A 240 2.70 -10.85 11.50
N LEU A 241 1.78 -10.00 11.97
CA LEU A 241 0.72 -9.39 11.15
C LEU A 241 0.94 -7.88 11.05
N GLY A 242 1.15 -7.41 9.82
CA GLY A 242 1.22 -6.01 9.45
C GLY A 242 -0.06 -5.53 8.76
N VAL A 243 -0.61 -4.42 9.22
CA VAL A 243 -1.73 -3.72 8.57
C VAL A 243 -1.14 -2.66 7.63
N LYS A 244 -1.13 -2.92 6.33
CA LYS A 244 -0.53 -2.02 5.34
C LYS A 244 -1.41 -0.80 5.05
N ALA A 245 -2.68 -1.05 4.78
CA ALA A 245 -3.65 -0.01 4.46
C ALA A 245 -5.04 -0.49 4.88
N VAL A 246 -5.86 0.42 5.39
CA VAL A 246 -7.24 0.12 5.78
C VAL A 246 -8.16 0.65 4.69
N ALA A 247 -9.27 -0.04 4.42
CA ALA A 247 -10.27 0.41 3.49
C ALA A 247 -10.85 1.77 3.93
N GLN A 248 -10.93 2.69 2.98
CA GLN A 248 -11.49 4.03 3.18
C GLN A 248 -12.58 4.26 2.15
N TYR A 249 -13.67 4.90 2.57
CA TYR A 249 -14.65 5.45 1.65
C TYR A 249 -14.25 6.88 1.31
N ARG A 250 -14.17 7.18 0.02
CA ARG A 250 -13.87 8.52 -0.51
C ARG A 250 -14.77 8.80 -1.70
N GLU A 251 -15.02 10.08 -1.97
CA GLU A 251 -15.57 10.48 -3.25
C GLU A 251 -14.45 10.38 -4.30
N HIS A 252 -14.74 9.75 -5.44
CA HIS A 252 -13.80 9.58 -6.54
C HIS A 252 -14.32 10.32 -7.76
N SER A 253 -13.48 11.15 -8.37
CA SER A 253 -13.76 11.66 -9.72
C SER A 253 -13.54 10.54 -10.73
N LEU A 254 -14.51 10.32 -11.61
CA LEU A 254 -14.37 9.37 -12.71
C LEU A 254 -13.40 9.96 -13.74
N GLY A 255 -12.20 9.39 -13.82
CA GLY A 255 -11.23 9.76 -14.84
C GLY A 255 -11.76 9.49 -16.25
N THR A 256 -11.21 10.20 -17.24
CA THR A 256 -11.56 10.04 -18.66
C THR A 256 -11.40 8.60 -19.17
N GLN A 257 -10.51 7.82 -18.54
CA GLN A 257 -10.31 6.40 -18.81
C GLN A 257 -11.57 5.55 -18.55
N ILE A 258 -12.47 5.98 -17.66
CA ILE A 258 -13.74 5.26 -17.41
C ILE A 258 -14.80 5.69 -18.43
N LEU A 259 -14.75 6.95 -18.87
CA LEU A 259 -15.71 7.52 -19.82
C LEU A 259 -15.70 6.83 -21.19
N VAL A 260 -14.58 6.21 -21.58
CA VAL A 260 -14.50 5.41 -22.82
C VAL A 260 -15.51 4.25 -22.85
N ASN A 261 -15.92 3.75 -21.68
CA ASN A 261 -16.92 2.68 -21.56
C ASN A 261 -18.37 3.20 -21.68
N TYR A 262 -18.58 4.52 -21.69
CA TYR A 262 -19.90 5.17 -21.77
C TYR A 262 -20.02 6.12 -22.96
N PRO A 263 -19.73 5.69 -24.19
CA PRO A 263 -19.59 6.59 -25.34
C PRO A 263 -20.87 7.35 -25.68
N LYS A 264 -22.05 6.76 -25.43
CA LYS A 264 -23.34 7.41 -25.67
C LYS A 264 -23.59 8.55 -24.68
N ALA A 265 -23.38 8.30 -23.37
CA ALA A 265 -23.52 9.32 -22.33
C ALA A 265 -22.50 10.44 -22.53
N VAL A 266 -21.25 10.11 -22.87
CA VAL A 266 -20.23 11.11 -23.21
C VAL A 266 -20.70 11.98 -24.38
N LYS A 267 -21.22 11.37 -25.45
CA LYS A 267 -21.68 12.12 -26.64
C LYS A 267 -22.87 13.04 -26.35
N GLN A 268 -23.80 12.60 -25.51
CA GLN A 268 -25.07 13.30 -25.27
C GLN A 268 -24.99 14.30 -24.11
N GLU A 269 -24.22 14.01 -23.07
CA GLU A 269 -24.24 14.80 -21.83
C GLU A 269 -22.93 15.56 -21.63
N ILE A 270 -21.79 14.95 -21.91
CA ILE A 270 -20.47 15.53 -21.60
C ILE A 270 -19.95 16.42 -22.74
N LEU A 271 -19.99 15.94 -23.99
CA LEU A 271 -19.48 16.70 -25.14
C LEU A 271 -20.16 18.07 -25.32
N PRO A 272 -21.48 18.23 -25.14
CA PRO A 272 -22.10 19.55 -25.22
C PRO A 272 -21.57 20.53 -24.17
N ILE A 273 -21.38 20.06 -22.93
CA ILE A 273 -20.82 20.87 -21.84
C ILE A 273 -19.39 21.30 -22.18
N ILE A 274 -18.55 20.36 -22.63
CA ILE A 274 -17.16 20.67 -23.02
C ILE A 274 -17.12 21.66 -24.18
N LYS A 275 -17.96 21.47 -25.21
CA LYS A 275 -18.05 22.41 -26.34
C LYS A 275 -18.45 23.80 -25.88
N GLN A 276 -19.48 23.92 -25.05
CA GLN A 276 -19.91 25.20 -24.50
C GLN A 276 -18.81 25.86 -23.66
N GLN A 277 -18.08 25.08 -22.84
CA GLN A 277 -16.97 25.60 -22.05
C GLN A 277 -15.77 26.05 -22.91
N ALA A 278 -15.50 25.34 -24.01
CA ALA A 278 -14.47 25.68 -24.98
C ALA A 278 -14.84 26.94 -25.78
N GLU A 279 -16.07 27.06 -26.25
CA GLU A 279 -16.59 28.25 -26.91
C GLU A 279 -16.53 29.47 -25.97
N LYS A 280 -16.96 29.30 -24.71
CA LYS A 280 -16.82 30.34 -23.69
C LYS A 280 -15.35 30.72 -23.49
N LEU A 281 -14.43 29.75 -23.43
CA LEU A 281 -13.00 30.02 -23.25
C LEU A 281 -12.41 30.79 -24.44
N ALA A 282 -12.77 30.40 -25.66
CA ALA A 282 -12.34 31.10 -26.86
C ALA A 282 -12.88 32.54 -26.91
N SER A 283 -14.06 32.80 -26.34
CA SER A 283 -14.57 34.16 -26.17
C SER A 283 -13.82 34.92 -25.08
N ASP A 284 -13.55 34.29 -23.93
CA ASP A 284 -12.86 34.92 -22.79
C ASP A 284 -11.41 35.25 -23.14
N GLN A 285 -10.75 34.45 -23.99
CA GLN A 285 -9.36 34.70 -24.44
C GLN A 285 -9.17 36.03 -25.18
N LYS A 286 -10.24 36.64 -25.69
CA LYS A 286 -10.18 37.95 -26.34
C LYS A 286 -10.08 39.12 -25.35
N ASP A 287 -10.28 38.85 -24.06
CA ASP A 287 -10.27 39.83 -22.99
C ASP A 287 -9.41 39.29 -21.82
N PRO A 288 -8.18 39.79 -21.63
CA PRO A 288 -7.27 39.28 -20.61
C PRO A 288 -7.86 39.40 -19.18
N ARG A 289 -8.78 40.35 -18.94
CA ARG A 289 -9.47 40.49 -17.65
C ARG A 289 -10.44 39.33 -17.40
N ARG A 290 -11.19 38.90 -18.43
CA ARG A 290 -12.10 37.75 -18.34
C ARG A 290 -11.36 36.45 -18.16
N LEU A 291 -10.21 36.30 -18.83
CA LEU A 291 -9.36 35.13 -18.66
C LEU A 291 -8.81 35.04 -17.21
N ALA A 292 -8.36 36.17 -16.65
CA ALA A 292 -7.91 36.25 -15.27
C ALA A 292 -9.04 35.93 -14.25
N LEU A 293 -10.23 36.51 -14.44
CA LEU A 293 -11.40 36.20 -13.61
C LEU A 293 -11.75 34.71 -13.63
N ARG A 294 -11.75 34.10 -14.81
CA ARG A 294 -12.02 32.66 -14.97
C ARG A 294 -10.96 31.78 -14.30
N TYR A 295 -9.68 32.18 -14.34
CA TYR A 295 -8.62 31.49 -13.61
C TYR A 295 -8.87 31.52 -12.10
N ILE A 296 -9.21 32.70 -11.55
CA ILE A 296 -9.56 32.88 -10.14
C ILE A 296 -10.75 32.01 -9.73
N GLU A 297 -11.86 32.05 -10.47
CA GLU A 297 -13.05 31.24 -10.19
C GLU A 297 -12.73 29.74 -10.20
N THR A 298 -11.90 29.30 -11.15
CA THR A 298 -11.49 27.89 -11.26
C THR A 298 -10.60 27.49 -10.08
N TYR A 299 -9.67 28.36 -9.69
CA TYR A 299 -8.80 28.16 -8.54
C TYR A 299 -9.60 28.09 -7.22
N GLU A 300 -10.53 29.01 -6.99
CA GLU A 300 -11.38 29.02 -5.79
C GLU A 300 -12.29 27.80 -5.72
N ARG A 301 -12.83 27.34 -6.86
CA ARG A 301 -13.59 26.09 -6.92
C ARG A 301 -12.73 24.88 -6.54
N ARG A 302 -11.49 24.80 -7.04
CA ARG A 302 -10.53 23.75 -6.64
C ARG A 302 -10.26 23.80 -5.13
N LYS A 303 -9.97 24.99 -4.59
CA LYS A 303 -9.70 25.19 -3.16
C LYS A 303 -10.91 24.81 -2.29
N ALA A 304 -12.12 25.18 -2.69
CA ALA A 304 -13.35 24.84 -1.96
C ALA A 304 -13.66 23.34 -1.97
N LEU A 305 -13.30 22.62 -3.04
CA LEU A 305 -13.41 21.16 -3.08
C LEU A 305 -12.40 20.51 -2.12
N LEU A 306 -11.15 20.98 -2.12
CA LEU A 306 -10.10 20.48 -1.20
C LEU A 306 -10.49 20.74 0.27
N ALA A 307 -10.96 21.95 0.59
CA ALA A 307 -11.37 22.31 1.94
C ALA A 307 -12.59 21.53 2.46
N LYS A 308 -13.43 20.98 1.58
CA LYS A 308 -14.54 20.09 1.96
C LYS A 308 -14.11 18.66 2.27
N HIS A 309 -12.94 18.24 1.77
CA HIS A 309 -12.44 16.88 1.96
C HIS A 309 -11.44 16.75 3.12
N ASP A 310 -10.83 17.86 3.55
CA ASP A 310 -9.91 17.91 4.70
C ASP A 310 -10.42 18.85 5.81
N GLU A 311 -11.13 18.30 6.82
CA GLU A 311 -11.36 19.01 8.10
C GLU A 311 -10.07 19.16 8.94
N ALA A 312 -8.92 18.68 8.44
CA ALA A 312 -7.64 18.67 9.15
C ALA A 312 -6.55 19.58 8.55
N SER A 313 -6.82 20.40 7.52
CA SER A 313 -5.82 21.29 6.89
C SER A 313 -6.16 22.78 7.01
N LEU A 314 -6.66 23.18 8.18
CA LEU A 314 -6.92 24.59 8.51
C LEU A 314 -5.66 25.41 8.89
N ASP A 315 -4.46 24.96 8.53
CA ASP A 315 -3.20 25.70 8.75
C ASP A 315 -2.62 26.31 7.46
N THR A 316 -3.46 26.85 6.57
CA THR A 316 -3.00 27.55 5.33
C THR A 316 -3.15 29.07 5.40
N LEU A 317 -3.29 29.65 6.60
CA LEU A 317 -3.21 31.10 6.80
C LEU A 317 -1.76 31.59 7.08
N GLU A 318 -0.88 30.74 7.61
CA GLU A 318 0.55 31.07 7.80
C GLU A 318 1.35 31.06 6.48
N GLU A 319 0.85 30.42 5.42
CA GLU A 319 1.47 30.46 4.09
C GLU A 319 1.36 31.82 3.40
N ILE A 320 0.66 32.81 3.97
CA ILE A 320 0.55 34.15 3.39
C ILE A 320 1.76 35.03 3.69
N GLU A 321 2.42 34.85 4.84
CA GLU A 321 3.57 35.69 5.22
C GLU A 321 4.87 35.29 4.51
N ASN A 322 4.97 34.05 4.00
CA ASN A 322 6.11 33.60 3.19
C ASN A 322 6.00 33.94 1.67
N LYS A 323 5.01 34.75 1.25
CA LYS A 323 4.62 34.91 -0.17
C LYS A 323 5.50 35.77 -1.07
N PHE A 324 6.56 36.40 -0.57
CA PHE A 324 7.45 37.24 -1.39
C PHE A 324 8.84 36.65 -1.65
N SER A 325 9.18 35.50 -1.07
CA SER A 325 10.47 34.81 -1.31
C SER A 325 10.68 34.35 -2.76
N ILE A 326 9.62 34.35 -3.58
CA ILE A 326 9.67 34.06 -5.01
C ILE A 326 10.32 35.22 -5.80
N PHE A 327 10.22 36.47 -5.32
CA PHE A 327 10.95 37.59 -5.93
C PHE A 327 12.45 37.54 -5.60
N ASP A 328 12.82 36.98 -4.45
CA ASP A 328 14.24 36.76 -4.08
C ASP A 328 14.91 35.70 -4.99
N THR A 329 14.14 34.80 -5.60
CA THR A 329 14.66 33.77 -6.52
C THR A 329 14.72 34.21 -7.98
N LEU A 330 14.07 35.33 -8.36
CA LEU A 330 14.14 35.87 -9.72
C LEU A 330 15.38 36.74 -9.96
N ASP A 331 16.01 37.27 -8.89
CA ASP A 331 17.21 38.12 -8.96
C ASP A 331 18.52 37.31 -8.86
N SER A 332 18.42 36.03 -8.53
CA SER A 332 19.54 35.08 -8.52
C SER A 332 19.42 34.18 -9.75
N GLY A 333 20.24 34.43 -10.78
CA GLY A 333 20.32 33.60 -11.98
C GLY A 333 20.92 32.20 -11.74
N GLY A 334 20.40 31.46 -10.76
CA GLY A 334 20.79 30.11 -10.40
C GLY A 334 19.87 29.06 -11.04
N GLU A 335 20.47 28.16 -11.80
CA GLU A 335 19.82 26.97 -12.36
C GLU A 335 19.22 26.13 -11.23
N ILE A 336 17.90 25.89 -11.28
CA ILE A 336 17.19 25.03 -10.33
C ILE A 336 17.37 23.59 -10.80
N GLU A 337 18.14 22.80 -10.06
CA GLU A 337 18.20 21.35 -10.23
C GLU A 337 16.84 20.71 -9.89
N GLU A 338 16.22 20.11 -10.91
CA GLU A 338 14.96 19.39 -10.83
C GLU A 338 15.11 18.11 -9.99
N THR A 339 14.73 18.15 -8.72
CA THR A 339 14.54 16.95 -7.90
C THR A 339 13.10 16.46 -8.03
N GLN A 340 12.89 15.23 -8.54
CA GLN A 340 11.60 14.64 -8.95
C GLN A 340 10.54 14.41 -7.83
N SER A 341 10.69 15.02 -6.65
CA SER A 341 9.64 15.09 -5.61
C SER A 341 9.09 16.52 -5.39
N SER A 342 9.69 17.53 -6.03
CA SER A 342 9.33 18.94 -5.88
C SER A 342 8.44 19.48 -7.01
N GLU A 343 8.11 18.69 -8.04
CA GLU A 343 7.27 19.17 -9.15
C GLU A 343 5.85 19.55 -8.68
N ASP A 344 5.25 18.76 -7.77
CA ASP A 344 3.88 19.01 -7.30
C ASP A 344 3.82 20.23 -6.35
N ASN A 345 4.77 20.35 -5.42
CA ASN A 345 4.89 21.51 -4.53
C ASN A 345 5.29 22.80 -5.30
N GLY A 346 6.22 22.71 -6.25
CA GLY A 346 6.65 23.85 -7.06
C GLY A 346 5.54 24.35 -7.98
N THR A 347 4.72 23.44 -8.52
CA THR A 347 3.55 23.81 -9.35
C THR A 347 2.44 24.44 -8.50
N GLN A 348 2.16 23.91 -7.31
CA GLN A 348 1.17 24.48 -6.39
C GLN A 348 1.55 25.87 -5.89
N GLN A 349 2.84 26.10 -5.58
CA GLN A 349 3.35 27.40 -5.17
C GLN A 349 3.26 28.45 -6.29
N LYS A 350 3.58 28.08 -7.54
CA LYS A 350 3.42 28.95 -8.72
C LYS A 350 1.95 29.29 -8.99
N ASP A 351 1.06 28.30 -8.88
CA ASP A 351 -0.40 28.48 -9.05
C ASP A 351 -0.99 29.46 -8.00
N LEU A 352 -0.55 29.36 -6.73
CA LEU A 352 -0.98 30.26 -5.66
C LEU A 352 -0.47 31.71 -5.87
N LEU A 353 0.75 31.87 -6.37
CA LEU A 353 1.31 33.19 -6.69
C LEU A 353 0.52 33.86 -7.82
N ILE A 354 0.31 33.15 -8.94
CA ILE A 354 -0.45 33.67 -10.09
C ILE A 354 -1.87 34.04 -9.65
N TYR A 355 -2.54 33.18 -8.87
CA TYR A 355 -3.84 33.48 -8.29
C TYR A 355 -3.83 34.78 -7.47
N SER A 356 -2.85 34.94 -6.58
CA SER A 356 -2.75 36.09 -5.69
C SER A 356 -2.50 37.39 -6.46
N LEU A 357 -1.61 37.36 -7.46
CA LEU A 357 -1.29 38.50 -8.34
C LEU A 357 -2.49 38.92 -9.17
N LEU A 358 -3.16 37.98 -9.85
CA LEU A 358 -4.32 38.28 -10.69
C LEU A 358 -5.49 38.81 -9.86
N LYS A 359 -5.70 38.26 -8.64
CA LYS A 359 -6.78 38.70 -7.74
C LYS A 359 -6.52 40.11 -7.20
N ALA A 360 -5.27 40.43 -6.86
CA ALA A 360 -4.88 41.78 -6.44
C ALA A 360 -5.00 42.78 -7.61
N ASP A 361 -4.56 42.43 -8.81
CA ASP A 361 -4.59 43.34 -9.97
C ASP A 361 -6.02 43.64 -10.45
N LEU A 362 -6.91 42.64 -10.46
CA LEU A 362 -8.33 42.79 -10.80
C LEU A 362 -9.13 43.62 -9.78
N SER A 363 -8.71 43.63 -8.51
CA SER A 363 -9.31 44.48 -7.47
C SER A 363 -8.73 45.90 -7.45
N GLY A 364 -7.59 46.10 -8.10
CA GLY A 364 -6.94 47.40 -8.32
C GLY A 364 -7.18 47.97 -9.71
N TYR A 365 -6.14 48.49 -10.35
CA TYR A 365 -6.21 49.22 -11.63
C TYR A 365 -5.87 48.37 -12.86
N CYS A 366 -5.84 47.03 -12.75
CA CYS A 366 -5.55 46.11 -13.87
C CYS A 366 -4.22 46.40 -14.61
N GLN A 367 -3.19 46.85 -13.89
CA GLN A 367 -1.93 47.32 -14.50
C GLN A 367 -1.06 46.18 -15.02
N LEU A 368 -1.13 45.00 -14.41
CA LEU A 368 -0.41 43.82 -14.85
C LEU A 368 -1.13 43.14 -16.01
N ILE A 369 -2.44 42.94 -15.90
CA ILE A 369 -3.25 42.24 -16.90
C ILE A 369 -3.33 43.02 -18.22
N GLU A 370 -3.27 44.35 -18.16
CA GLU A 370 -3.33 45.23 -19.34
C GLU A 370 -1.97 45.75 -19.78
N HIS A 371 -0.87 45.25 -19.19
CA HIS A 371 0.45 45.73 -19.53
C HIS A 371 0.78 45.40 -21.00
N PRO A 372 1.27 46.35 -21.82
CA PRO A 372 1.51 46.14 -23.26
C PRO A 372 2.52 45.04 -23.61
N LYS A 373 3.29 44.55 -22.63
CA LYS A 373 4.25 43.45 -22.77
C LYS A 373 3.70 42.08 -22.34
N ILE A 374 2.49 42.04 -21.79
CA ILE A 374 1.81 40.83 -21.30
C ILE A 374 0.66 40.43 -22.27
N ILE A 375 0.14 41.37 -23.06
CA ILE A 375 -0.88 41.16 -24.11
C ILE A 375 -0.26 40.61 -25.39
#